data_AF-A0A1V5DPZ9-F1
#
_entry.id   AF-A0A1V5DPZ9-F1
#
_cell.length_a   1.000
_cell.length_b   1.000
_cell.length_c   1.000
_cell.angle_alpha   90.00
_cell.angle_beta   90.00
_cell.angle_gamma   90.00
#
_symmetry.space_group_name_H-M   'P 1'
#
loop_
_entity.id
_entity.type
_entity.pdbx_description
1 polymer ?
#
loop_
_entity_poly.entity_id
_entity_poly.type
_entity_poly.pdbx_seq_one_letter_code
_entity_poly.pdbx_strand_id
1 'polypeptide(L)'
;MKKYLMMILLALVAMSLVALPVALAEAVDAVPVQPGIDLTPFFQSLIALLASIITVKLIPWINSRTNAQQQSKMRAAVRVAVFAAEQLYGAGNGKDKLMFVKGKLSQQGFKIDVDEIEAQVRELTAEGASVQKAVK
;
A
#
# COMPACT_ATOMS: atom_id res chain seq x y z
N MET A 1 1.56 5.58 -2.58
CA MET A 1 0.64 5.22 -3.69
C MET A 1 0.02 6.45 -4.34
N LYS A 2 -0.62 7.35 -3.59
CA LYS A 2 -1.16 8.62 -4.12
C LYS A 2 -0.11 9.47 -4.87
N LYS A 3 1.13 9.52 -4.36
CA LYS A 3 2.28 10.17 -5.03
C LYS A 3 2.68 9.51 -6.36
N TYR A 4 2.70 8.18 -6.43
CA TYR A 4 3.04 7.44 -7.65
C TYR A 4 1.93 7.55 -8.70
N LEU A 5 0.65 7.49 -8.27
CA LEU A 5 -0.49 7.72 -9.15
C LEU A 5 -0.49 9.16 -9.70
N MET A 6 -0.18 10.14 -8.86
CA MET A 6 -0.06 11.55 -9.27
C MET A 6 1.16 11.78 -10.18
N MET A 7 2.28 11.09 -9.94
CA MET A 7 3.45 11.12 -10.85
C MET A 7 3.14 10.46 -12.20
N ILE A 8 2.41 9.34 -12.23
CA ILE A 8 2.00 8.67 -13.47
C ILE A 8 1.02 9.56 -14.25
N LEU A 9 0.08 10.21 -13.55
CA LEU A 9 -0.84 11.16 -14.16
C LEU A 9 -0.11 12.40 -14.72
N LEU A 10 0.88 12.92 -13.99
CA LEU A 10 1.72 14.03 -14.44
C LEU A 10 2.57 13.63 -15.65
N ALA A 11 3.11 12.42 -15.68
CA ALA A 11 3.88 11.89 -16.79
C ALA A 11 3.01 11.67 -18.05
N LEU A 12 1.77 11.19 -17.88
CA LEU A 12 0.80 11.04 -18.98
C LEU A 12 0.38 12.40 -19.56
N VAL A 13 0.17 13.41 -18.72
CA VAL A 13 -0.14 14.79 -19.15
C VAL A 13 1.07 15.43 -19.85
N ALA A 14 2.28 15.21 -19.34
CA ALA A 14 3.50 15.70 -20.00
C ALA A 14 3.71 15.02 -21.37
N MET A 15 3.42 13.73 -21.48
CA MET A 15 3.54 12.98 -22.74
C MET A 15 2.44 13.37 -23.76
N SER A 16 1.25 13.77 -23.30
CA SER A 16 0.21 14.30 -24.19
C SER A 16 0.51 15.73 -24.69
N LEU A 17 1.23 16.54 -23.90
CA LEU A 17 1.73 17.86 -24.32
C LEU A 17 2.81 17.78 -25.41
N VAL A 18 3.60 16.70 -25.45
CA VAL A 18 4.62 16.47 -26.49
C VAL A 18 4.01 15.97 -27.81
N ALA A 19 2.77 15.46 -27.78
CA ALA A 19 2.04 14.98 -28.96
C ALA A 19 1.13 16.04 -29.63
N LEU A 20 1.25 17.33 -29.25
CA LEU A 20 0.69 18.43 -30.04
C LEU A 20 1.51 18.56 -31.33
N PRO A 21 0.87 18.67 -32.50
CA PRO A 21 1.53 18.40 -33.76
C PRO A 21 2.55 19.48 -34.10
N VAL A 22 3.80 19.07 -34.34
CA VAL A 22 4.72 19.77 -35.24
C VAL A 22 4.09 19.71 -36.64
N ALA A 23 3.06 20.53 -36.88
CA ALA A 23 2.39 20.67 -38.17
C ALA A 23 2.78 21.99 -38.84
N LEU A 24 4.09 22.29 -38.94
CA LEU A 24 4.55 23.41 -39.76
C LEU A 24 5.87 23.21 -40.53
N ALA A 25 6.32 21.99 -40.70
CA ALA A 25 7.34 21.71 -41.71
C ALA A 25 7.16 20.26 -42.10
N GLU A 26 6.52 20.00 -43.24
CA GLU A 26 7.08 19.25 -44.38
C GLU A 26 6.10 19.48 -45.56
N ALA A 27 6.63 20.06 -46.63
CA ALA A 27 5.89 20.35 -47.84
C ALA A 27 5.60 19.03 -48.58
N VAL A 28 4.35 18.90 -49.02
CA VAL A 28 3.90 18.18 -50.22
C VAL A 28 4.71 16.94 -50.61
N ASP A 29 4.31 15.80 -50.06
CA ASP A 29 4.02 14.63 -50.91
C ASP A 29 2.77 13.94 -50.34
N ALA A 30 1.65 14.14 -51.04
CA ALA A 30 0.36 13.61 -50.67
C ALA A 30 0.34 12.09 -50.88
N VAL A 31 0.69 11.33 -49.85
CA VAL A 31 0.32 9.91 -49.75
C VAL A 31 -1.21 9.84 -49.72
N PRO A 32 -1.87 9.10 -50.62
CA PRO A 32 -3.33 9.02 -50.62
C PRO A 32 -3.79 8.43 -49.27
N VAL A 33 -4.51 9.24 -48.51
CA VAL A 33 -5.17 8.84 -47.26
C VAL A 33 -6.16 7.75 -47.64
N GLN A 34 -5.80 6.50 -47.35
CA GLN A 34 -6.69 5.36 -47.51
C GLN A 34 -7.94 5.63 -46.65
N PRO A 35 -9.17 5.57 -47.20
CA PRO A 35 -10.40 5.67 -46.41
C PRO A 35 -10.63 4.34 -45.66
N GLY A 36 -9.70 4.00 -44.76
CA GLY A 36 -9.83 2.89 -43.83
C GLY A 36 -10.34 3.44 -42.50
N ILE A 37 -11.33 2.77 -41.91
CA ILE A 37 -11.78 3.08 -40.55
C ILE A 37 -10.62 2.84 -39.59
N ASP A 38 -10.16 3.89 -38.91
CA ASP A 38 -9.15 3.77 -37.85
C ASP A 38 -9.79 3.19 -36.58
N LEU A 39 -9.40 1.96 -36.23
CA LEU A 39 -9.88 1.23 -35.06
C LEU A 39 -9.04 1.54 -33.81
N THR A 40 -7.93 2.27 -33.93
CA THR A 40 -7.11 2.72 -32.81
C THR A 40 -7.92 3.35 -31.66
N PRO A 41 -8.86 4.30 -31.91
CA PRO A 41 -9.66 4.90 -30.83
C PRO A 41 -10.57 3.90 -30.10
N PHE A 42 -11.01 2.83 -30.76
CA PHE A 42 -11.79 1.76 -30.13
C PHE A 42 -10.95 0.97 -29.12
N PHE A 43 -9.74 0.55 -29.51
CA PHE A 43 -8.83 -0.15 -28.61
C PHE A 43 -8.33 0.74 -27.46
N GLN A 44 -8.08 2.03 -27.72
CA GLN A 44 -7.74 3.00 -26.67
C GLN A 44 -8.85 3.09 -25.62
N SER A 45 -10.10 3.17 -26.05
CA SER A 45 -11.26 3.21 -25.16
C SER A 45 -11.40 1.92 -24.36
N LEU A 46 -11.16 0.76 -24.98
CA LEU A 46 -11.19 -0.54 -24.32
C LEU A 46 -10.09 -0.67 -23.24
N ILE A 47 -8.86 -0.26 -23.56
CA ILE A 47 -7.74 -0.28 -22.60
C ILE A 47 -8.01 0.69 -21.44
N ALA A 48 -8.53 1.88 -21.73
CA ALA A 48 -8.91 2.86 -20.71
C ALA A 48 -9.98 2.31 -19.75
N LEU A 49 -10.96 1.59 -20.28
CA LEU A 49 -12.00 0.94 -19.48
C LEU A 49 -11.40 -0.13 -18.55
N LEU A 50 -10.53 -1.00 -19.07
CA LEU A 50 -9.86 -2.03 -18.28
C LEU A 50 -8.97 -1.43 -17.19
N ALA A 51 -8.20 -0.39 -17.53
CA ALA A 51 -7.36 0.34 -16.58
C ALA A 51 -8.19 0.98 -15.44
N SER A 52 -9.37 1.52 -15.77
CA SER A 52 -10.30 2.07 -14.78
C SER A 52 -10.78 1.00 -13.79
N ILE A 53 -11.19 -0.17 -14.28
CA ILE A 53 -11.65 -1.28 -13.43
C ILE A 53 -10.52 -1.77 -12.51
N ILE A 54 -9.31 -1.96 -13.05
CA ILE A 54 -8.14 -2.35 -12.26
C ILE A 54 -7.86 -1.33 -11.15
N THR A 55 -7.92 -0.04 -11.49
CA THR A 55 -7.64 1.05 -10.54
C THR A 55 -8.67 1.10 -9.41
N VAL A 56 -9.96 0.94 -9.72
CA VAL A 56 -11.04 1.06 -8.74
C VAL A 56 -11.23 -0.21 -7.91
N LYS A 57 -10.96 -1.40 -8.46
CA LYS A 57 -11.25 -2.67 -7.78
C LYS A 57 -10.00 -3.43 -7.37
N LEU A 58 -9.06 -3.66 -8.29
CA LEU A 58 -7.92 -4.54 -8.05
C LEU A 58 -6.90 -3.89 -7.10
N ILE A 59 -6.54 -2.63 -7.34
CA ILE A 59 -5.53 -1.93 -6.51
C ILE A 59 -5.99 -1.85 -5.04
N PRO A 60 -7.23 -1.40 -4.70
CA PRO A 60 -7.68 -1.37 -3.32
C PRO A 60 -7.74 -2.75 -2.66
N TRP A 61 -8.12 -3.79 -3.41
CA TRP A 61 -8.18 -5.16 -2.92
C TRP A 61 -6.80 -5.73 -2.58
N ILE A 62 -5.78 -5.46 -3.41
CA ILE A 62 -4.40 -5.86 -3.10
C ILE A 62 -3.92 -5.13 -1.85
N ASN A 63 -4.13 -3.81 -1.76
CA ASN A 63 -3.71 -3.04 -0.59
C ASN A 63 -4.37 -3.50 0.70
N SER A 64 -5.67 -3.83 0.67
CA SER A 64 -6.36 -4.30 1.87
C SER A 64 -5.79 -5.62 2.36
N ARG A 65 -5.49 -6.55 1.44
CA ARG A 65 -4.82 -7.82 1.75
C ARG A 65 -3.39 -7.63 2.25
N THR A 66 -2.61 -6.74 1.63
CA THR A 66 -1.23 -6.45 2.07
C THR A 66 -1.22 -5.76 3.43
N ASN A 67 -2.14 -4.84 3.70
CA ASN A 67 -2.26 -4.17 5.00
C ASN A 67 -2.64 -5.18 6.10
N ALA A 68 -3.61 -6.06 5.85
CA ALA A 68 -3.97 -7.12 6.79
C ALA A 68 -2.79 -8.06 7.10
N GLN A 69 -2.00 -8.44 6.07
CA GLN A 69 -0.80 -9.26 6.27
C GLN A 69 0.32 -8.50 7.02
N GLN A 70 0.50 -7.20 6.75
CA GLN A 70 1.46 -6.36 7.47
C GLN A 70 1.08 -6.24 8.95
N GLN A 71 -0.20 -6.01 9.25
CA GLN A 71 -0.71 -5.99 10.62
C GLN A 71 -0.52 -7.34 11.32
N SER A 72 -0.80 -8.46 10.64
CA SER A 72 -0.58 -9.79 11.20
C SER A 72 0.89 -10.02 11.60
N LYS A 73 1.83 -9.66 10.71
CA LYS A 73 3.27 -9.75 11.00
C LYS A 73 3.69 -8.84 12.16
N MET A 74 3.16 -7.63 12.19
CA MET A 74 3.41 -6.65 13.26
C MET A 74 2.90 -7.17 14.61
N ARG A 75 1.67 -7.67 14.68
CA ARG A 75 1.09 -8.27 15.90
C ARG A 75 1.91 -9.44 16.41
N ALA A 76 2.34 -10.33 15.50
CA ALA A 76 3.20 -11.45 15.85
C ALA A 76 4.55 -10.98 16.42
N ALA A 77 5.17 -9.99 15.79
CA ALA A 77 6.41 -9.38 16.26
C ALA A 77 6.24 -8.72 17.64
N VAL A 78 5.17 -7.94 17.84
CA VAL A 78 4.80 -7.32 19.12
C VAL A 78 4.63 -8.39 20.19
N ARG A 79 3.90 -9.47 19.91
CA ARG A 79 3.69 -10.58 20.85
C ARG A 79 5.02 -11.21 21.29
N VAL A 80 5.91 -11.51 20.35
CA VAL A 80 7.23 -12.08 20.65
C VAL A 80 8.09 -11.09 21.46
N ALA A 81 8.08 -9.82 21.10
CA ALA A 81 8.84 -8.79 21.81
C ALA A 81 8.32 -8.57 23.24
N VAL A 82 7.00 -8.57 23.44
CA VAL A 82 6.36 -8.45 24.76
C VAL A 82 6.69 -9.66 25.61
N PHE A 83 6.58 -10.88 25.06
CA PHE A 83 6.97 -12.10 25.76
C PHE A 83 8.44 -12.03 26.21
N ALA A 84 9.35 -11.62 25.32
CA ALA A 84 10.75 -11.41 25.69
C ALA A 84 10.93 -10.34 26.79
N ALA A 85 10.16 -9.25 26.74
CA ALA A 85 10.18 -8.20 27.75
C ALA A 85 9.65 -8.70 29.11
N GLU A 86 8.62 -9.55 29.11
CA GLU A 86 8.10 -10.17 30.33
C GLU A 86 9.13 -11.09 30.97
N GLN A 87 9.82 -11.90 30.17
CA GLN A 87 10.88 -12.78 30.64
C GLN A 87 12.07 -12.01 31.23
N LEU A 88 12.40 -10.83 30.68
CA LEU A 88 13.52 -10.01 31.16
C LEU A 88 13.18 -9.14 32.37
N TYR A 89 11.99 -8.53 32.40
CA TYR A 89 11.66 -7.47 33.37
C TYR A 89 10.64 -7.89 34.44
N GLY A 90 10.03 -9.08 34.35
CA GLY A 90 9.07 -9.56 35.34
C GLY A 90 7.83 -8.69 35.48
N ALA A 91 7.04 -8.83 36.55
CA ALA A 91 5.85 -8.00 36.79
C ALA A 91 6.22 -6.57 37.28
N GLY A 92 5.37 -5.57 36.97
CA GLY A 92 5.46 -4.21 37.53
C GLY A 92 6.18 -3.15 36.69
N ASN A 93 6.98 -3.52 35.68
CA ASN A 93 7.81 -2.58 34.90
C ASN A 93 7.26 -2.29 33.48
N GLY A 94 6.00 -1.85 33.37
CA GLY A 94 5.31 -1.69 32.09
C GLY A 94 6.00 -0.71 31.12
N LYS A 95 6.53 0.41 31.63
CA LYS A 95 7.19 1.43 30.80
C LYS A 95 8.48 0.92 30.16
N ASP A 96 9.32 0.25 30.95
CA ASP A 96 10.60 -0.28 30.46
C ASP A 96 10.40 -1.41 29.45
N LYS A 97 9.37 -2.25 29.66
CA LYS A 97 8.96 -3.26 28.69
C LYS A 97 8.53 -2.64 27.35
N LEU A 98 7.70 -1.59 27.37
CA LEU A 98 7.27 -0.92 26.15
C LEU A 98 8.45 -0.31 25.39
N MET A 99 9.42 0.28 26.09
CA MET A 99 10.63 0.81 25.47
C MET A 99 11.52 -0.29 24.88
N PHE A 100 11.66 -1.42 25.58
CA PHE A 100 12.34 -2.60 25.05
C PHE A 100 11.66 -3.13 23.77
N VAL A 101 10.33 -3.25 23.79
CA VAL A 101 9.52 -3.70 22.64
C VAL A 101 9.71 -2.74 21.47
N LYS A 102 9.65 -1.42 21.70
CA LYS A 102 9.93 -0.41 20.67
C LYS A 102 11.31 -0.61 20.05
N GLY A 103 12.34 -0.78 20.88
CA GLY A 103 13.70 -1.03 20.40
C GLY A 103 13.79 -2.30 19.55
N LYS A 104 13.16 -3.38 19.99
CA LYS A 104 13.14 -4.65 19.25
C LYS A 104 12.39 -4.58 17.93
N LEU A 105 11.23 -3.91 17.89
CA LEU A 105 10.47 -3.69 16.65
C LEU A 105 11.23 -2.79 15.68
N SER A 106 11.92 -1.76 16.20
CA SER A 106 12.78 -0.89 15.39
C SER A 106 13.94 -1.66 14.75
N GLN A 107 14.57 -2.58 15.50
CA GLN A 107 15.61 -3.48 14.97
C GLN A 107 15.08 -4.42 13.88
N GLN A 108 13.83 -4.82 13.96
CA GLN A 108 13.16 -5.63 12.94
C GLN A 108 12.69 -4.81 11.73
N GLY A 109 12.98 -3.50 11.70
CA GLY A 109 12.68 -2.61 10.58
C GLY A 109 11.29 -1.96 10.64
N PHE A 110 10.54 -2.12 11.73
CA PHE A 110 9.27 -1.44 11.93
C PHE A 110 9.48 -0.01 12.43
N LYS A 111 8.91 0.97 11.74
CA LYS A 111 8.84 2.36 12.22
C LYS A 111 7.46 2.57 12.85
N ILE A 112 7.38 2.42 14.16
CA ILE A 112 6.13 2.42 14.93
C ILE A 112 6.29 3.33 16.15
N ASP A 113 5.24 4.11 16.44
CA ASP A 113 5.14 4.96 17.63
C ASP A 113 4.75 4.16 18.88
N VAL A 114 5.11 4.67 20.06
CA VAL A 114 4.86 3.98 21.33
C VAL A 114 3.37 3.75 21.55
N ASP A 115 2.54 4.73 21.17
CA ASP A 115 1.07 4.66 21.32
C ASP A 115 0.46 3.55 20.46
N GLU A 116 1.04 3.31 19.28
CA GLU A 116 0.60 2.25 18.37
C GLU A 116 1.01 0.85 18.87
N ILE A 117 2.21 0.74 19.46
CA ILE A 117 2.63 -0.48 20.16
C ILE A 117 1.66 -0.75 21.32
N GLU A 118 1.38 0.25 22.14
CA GLU A 118 0.52 0.10 23.31
C GLU A 118 -0.91 -0.30 22.91
N ALA A 119 -1.47 0.29 21.86
CA ALA A 119 -2.76 -0.09 21.31
C ALA A 119 -2.80 -1.57 20.90
N GLN A 120 -1.75 -2.06 20.23
CA GLN A 120 -1.67 -3.47 19.84
C GLN A 120 -1.44 -4.40 21.01
N VAL A 121 -0.65 -4.00 22.01
CA VAL A 121 -0.50 -4.79 23.24
C VAL A 121 -1.85 -4.93 23.92
N ARG A 122 -2.62 -3.84 24.06
CA ARG A 122 -3.98 -3.88 24.61
C ARG A 122 -4.90 -4.81 23.82
N GLU A 123 -4.86 -4.75 22.50
CA GLU A 123 -5.65 -5.63 21.64
C GLU A 123 -5.29 -7.11 21.85
N LEU A 124 -3.98 -7.43 21.89
CA LEU A 124 -3.49 -8.79 22.13
C LEU A 124 -3.87 -9.31 23.52
N THR A 125 -3.84 -8.46 24.54
CA THR A 125 -4.29 -8.81 25.90
C THR A 125 -5.80 -9.07 25.94
N ALA A 126 -6.60 -8.23 25.28
CA ALA A 126 -8.05 -8.42 25.19
C ALA A 126 -8.42 -9.71 24.43
N GLU A 127 -7.73 -9.99 23.32
CA GLU A 127 -7.90 -11.22 22.55
C GLU A 127 -7.58 -12.46 23.42
N GLY A 128 -6.44 -12.44 24.13
CA GLY A 128 -6.05 -13.51 25.04
C GLY A 128 -7.05 -13.77 26.18
N ALA A 129 -7.67 -12.71 26.72
CA ALA A 129 -8.71 -12.84 27.74
C ALA A 129 -10.00 -13.47 27.18
N SER A 130 -10.37 -13.15 25.94
CA SER A 130 -11.57 -13.69 25.28
C SER A 130 -11.43 -15.18 24.97
N VAL A 131 -10.24 -15.63 24.54
CA VAL A 131 -9.93 -17.04 24.27
C VAL A 131 -9.99 -17.88 25.55
N GLN A 132 -9.46 -17.37 26.66
CA GLN A 132 -9.50 -18.09 27.95
C GLN A 132 -10.94 -18.28 28.47
N LYS A 133 -11.83 -17.32 28.20
CA LYS A 133 -13.25 -17.40 28.59
C LYS A 133 -14.05 -18.40 27.74
N ALA A 134 -13.67 -18.60 26.48
CA ALA A 134 -14.34 -19.54 25.58
C ALA A 134 -13.95 -21.02 25.82
N VAL A 135 -12.85 -21.27 26.54
CA VAL A 135 -12.34 -22.61 26.86
C VAL A 135 -12.83 -23.10 28.24
N LYS A 136 -13.52 -22.24 29.00
CA LYS A 136 -14.08 -22.54 30.32
C LYS A 136 -15.58 -22.81 30.24
#